data_AF-A0A3B0X4J8-F1
#
_entry.id   AF-A0A3B0X4J8-F1
#
_cell.length_a   1.000
_cell.length_b   1.000
_cell.length_c   1.000
_cell.angle_alpha   90.00
_cell.angle_beta   90.00
_cell.angle_gamma   90.00
#
_symmetry.space_group_name_H-M   'P 1'
#
loop_
_entity.id
_entity.type
_entity.pdbx_description
1 polymer ?
#
loop_
_entity_poly.entity_id
_entity_poly.type
_entity_poly.pdbx_seq_one_letter_code
_entity_poly.pdbx_strand_id
1 'polypeptide(L)' 'MKVLAIDTATEACSAALIIDGTITEQYQLAPREHTQLILNMVETL' A
#
# COMPACT_ATOMS: atom_id res chain seq x y z
N MET A 1 -10.47 15.04 2.56
CA MET A 1 -10.60 14.15 1.38
C MET A 1 -9.94 12.83 1.72
N LYS A 2 -10.51 11.70 1.30
CA LYS A 2 -10.01 10.36 1.65
C LYS A 2 -9.69 9.57 0.39
N VAL A 3 -8.44 9.12 0.23
CA VAL A 3 -8.00 8.35 -0.93
C VAL A 3 -7.09 7.22 -0.46
N LEU A 4 -7.32 6.02 -0.98
CA LEU A 4 -6.44 4.86 -0.82
C LEU A 4 -5.79 4.59 -2.18
N ALA A 5 -4.46 4.49 -2.20
CA ALA A 5 -3.66 4.13 -3.37
C ALA A 5 -2.95 2.81 -3.12
N ILE A 6 -2.84 1.99 -4.17
CA ILE A 6 -2.18 0.68 -4.17
C ILE A 6 -1.33 0.60 -5.44
N ASP A 7 -0.09 0.14 -5.31
CA ASP A 7 0.75 -0.18 -6.46
C ASP A 7 1.41 -1.55 -6.30
N THR A 8 1.23 -2.38 -7.33
CA THR A 8 1.80 -3.73 -7.49
C THR A 8 2.33 -3.94 -8.91
N ALA A 9 2.56 -2.87 -9.67
CA ALA A 9 2.99 -2.93 -11.07
C ALA A 9 4.48 -3.27 -11.25
N THR A 10 5.26 -3.25 -10.18
CA THR A 10 6.70 -3.51 -10.18
C THR A 10 7.06 -4.61 -9.16
N GLU A 11 8.36 -4.87 -8.94
CA GLU A 11 8.81 -5.79 -7.89
C GLU A 11 8.48 -5.29 -6.47
N ALA A 12 8.13 -4.02 -6.31
CA ALA A 12 7.66 -3.46 -5.07
C ALA A 12 6.14 -3.63 -4.89
N CYS A 13 5.72 -3.79 -3.65
CA CYS A 13 4.34 -3.75 -3.20
C CYS A 13 4.18 -2.54 -2.27
N SER A 14 3.20 -1.68 -2.54
CA SER A 14 2.96 -0.50 -1.71
C SER A 14 1.48 -0.14 -1.59
N ALA A 15 1.13 0.49 -0.47
CA ALA A 15 -0.18 1.07 -0.23
C ALA A 15 -0.02 2.39 0.51
N ALA A 16 -0.87 3.37 0.22
CA ALA A 16 -0.88 4.67 0.89
C ALA A 16 -2.31 5.17 1.12
N LEU A 17 -2.56 5.73 2.30
CA LEU A 17 -3.84 6.29 2.70
C LEU A 17 -3.67 7.77 3.02
N ILE A 18 -4.46 8.62 2.37
CA ILE A 18 -4.59 10.03 2.73
C ILE A 18 -5.94 10.28 3.37
N ILE A 19 -5.95 10.87 4.57
CA ILE A 19 -7.14 11.34 5.27
C ILE A 19 -6.89 12.76 5.73
N ASP A 20 -7.65 13.70 5.17
CA ASP A 20 -7.68 15.11 5.60
C ASP A 20 -6.29 15.77 5.64
N GLY A 21 -5.44 15.39 4.68
CA GLY A 21 -4.08 15.91 4.49
C GLY A 21 -2.99 15.09 5.19
N THR A 22 -3.35 14.15 6.05
CA THR A 22 -2.40 13.21 6.67
C THR A 22 -2.21 11.99 5.78
N ILE A 23 -0.96 11.61 5.54
CA ILE A 23 -0.59 10.46 4.71
C ILE A 23 0.07 9.40 5.59
N THR A 24 -0.40 8.16 5.46
CA THR A 24 0.25 6.96 5.97
C THR A 24 0.59 6.06 4.79
N GLU A 25 1.75 5.41 4.79
CA GLU A 25 2.18 4.55 3.68
C GLU A 25 2.94 3.31 4.16
N GLN A 26 2.85 2.26 3.35
CA GLN A 26 3.58 1.00 3.47
C GLN A 26 4.28 0.71 2.16
N TYR A 27 5.53 0.28 2.22
CA TYR A 27 6.34 -0.09 1.07
C TYR A 27 7.22 -1.29 1.39
N GLN A 28 7.28 -2.26 0.47
CA GLN A 28 8.18 -3.39 0.56
C GLN A 28 8.62 -3.85 -0.83
N LEU A 29 9.91 -4.17 -1.00
CA LEU A 29 10.38 -4.95 -2.16
C LEU A 29 9.95 -6.40 -1.95
N ALA A 30 9.00 -6.87 -2.76
CA ALA A 30 8.27 -8.12 -2.50
C ALA A 30 7.94 -8.88 -3.81
N PRO A 31 8.97 -9.29 -4.57
CA PRO A 31 8.75 -9.96 -5.84
C PRO A 31 7.95 -11.26 -5.64
N ARG A 32 6.82 -11.37 -6.36
CA ARG A 32 5.90 -12.54 -6.36
C ARG A 32 5.09 -12.72 -5.06
N GLU A 33 5.17 -11.80 -4.12
CA GLU A 33 4.44 -11.86 -2.84
C GLU A 33 3.29 -10.84 -2.75
N HIS A 34 3.07 -10.03 -3.81
CA HIS A 34 2.08 -8.95 -3.84
C HIS A 34 0.67 -9.37 -3.36
N THR A 35 0.15 -10.52 -3.82
CA THR A 35 -1.19 -11.00 -3.43
C THR A 35 -1.30 -11.33 -1.94
N GLN A 36 -0.21 -11.75 -1.30
CA GLN A 36 -0.19 -12.08 0.13
C GLN A 36 -0.04 -10.84 1.01
N LEU A 37 0.66 -9.82 0.50
CA LEU A 37 1.01 -8.64 1.29
C LEU A 37 -0.01 -7.52 1.18
N ILE A 38 -0.63 -7.32 0.01
CA ILE A 38 -1.33 -6.06 -0.25
C ILE A 38 -2.55 -5.84 0.66
N LEU A 39 -3.30 -6.89 0.99
CA LEU A 39 -4.43 -6.80 1.91
C LEU A 39 -3.96 -6.46 3.33
N ASN A 40 -2.90 -7.12 3.82
CA ASN A 40 -2.32 -6.82 5.13
C ASN A 40 -1.79 -5.38 5.19
N MET A 41 -1.13 -4.89 4.13
CA MET A 41 -0.66 -3.50 4.06
C MET A 41 -1.83 -2.53 4.22
N VAL A 42 -2.92 -2.73 3.48
CA VAL A 42 -4.12 -1.89 3.56
C VAL A 42 -4.76 -1.94 4.95
N GLU A 43 -4.80 -3.11 5.61
CA GLU A 43 -5.35 -3.24 6.96
C GLU A 43 -4.56 -2.47 8.03
N THR A 44 -3.30 -2.15 7.77
CA THR A 44 -2.42 -1.44 8.72
C THR A 44 -2.35 0.07 8.53
N LEU A 45 -3.05 0.62 7.53
CA LEU A 45 -3.08 2.06 7.18
C LEU A 45 -4.28 2.78 7.78
#